data_AF-A0A1V5IQ75-F1
#
_entry.id   AF-A0A1V5IQ75-F1
#
_cell.length_a   1.000
_cell.length_b   1.000
_cell.length_c   1.000
_cell.angle_alpha   90.00
_cell.angle_beta   90.00
_cell.angle_gamma   90.00
#
_symmetry.space_group_name_H-M   'P 1'
#
loop_
_entity.id
_entity.type
_entity.pdbx_description
1 polymer ?
#
loop_
_entity_poly.entity_id
_entity_poly.type
_entity_poly.pdbx_seq_one_letter_code
_entity_poly.pdbx_strand_id
1 'polypeptide(L)'
;MLAILMSTRAIIKSDEGIWTLVGMAIVSLICCIFQFGIGQLIGKRYGSGVEAGQALGQKNTVFGIWMGYTFWNPVVSVAGGFYTIWHNIRNTRQLYRHEHGKQ
;
A
#
# COMPACT_ATOMS: atom_id res chain seq x y z
N MET A 1 4.93 5.58 11.76
CA MET A 1 5.61 4.83 12.84
C MET A 1 5.61 3.31 12.61
N LEU A 2 4.47 2.66 12.33
CA LEU A 2 4.42 1.20 12.08
C LEU A 2 5.21 0.73 10.84
N ALA A 3 5.21 1.50 9.74
CA ALA A 3 5.99 1.14 8.54
C ALA A 3 7.51 1.10 8.82
N ILE A 4 8.02 2.05 9.60
CA ILE A 4 9.43 2.10 10.01
C ILE A 4 9.75 0.90 10.91
N LEU A 5 8.85 0.56 11.85
CA LEU A 5 9.00 -0.59 12.73
C LEU A 5 9.08 -1.92 11.96
N MET A 6 8.32 -2.07 10.86
CA MET A 6 8.35 -3.26 10.00
C MET A 6 9.64 -3.33 9.17
N SER A 7 10.12 -2.21 8.65
CA SER A 7 11.43 -2.15 7.97
C SER A 7 12.56 -2.55 8.91
N THR A 8 12.54 -2.08 10.15
CA THR A 8 13.55 -2.45 11.16
C THR A 8 13.44 -3.93 11.56
N ARG A 9 12.22 -4.46 11.73
CA ARG A 9 11.99 -5.89 12.01
C ARG A 9 12.46 -6.80 10.86
N ALA A 10 12.26 -6.38 9.61
CA ALA A 10 12.72 -7.12 8.43
C ALA A 10 14.25 -7.18 8.34
N ILE A 11 14.96 -6.10 8.69
CA ILE A 11 16.43 -6.06 8.73
C ILE A 11 16.97 -6.91 9.88
N ILE A 12 16.32 -6.90 11.04
CA ILE A 12 16.80 -7.64 12.23
C ILE A 12 16.57 -9.15 12.09
N LYS A 13 15.49 -9.59 11.43
CA LYS A 13 15.15 -11.01 11.24
C LYS A 13 15.70 -11.56 9.91
N SER A 14 16.96 -11.25 9.62
CA SER A 14 17.72 -11.67 8.43
C SER A 14 18.10 -13.16 8.46
N ASP A 15 17.11 -14.04 8.62
CA ASP A 15 17.21 -15.49 8.42
C ASP A 15 16.05 -16.00 7.53
N GLU A 16 14.94 -15.25 7.45
CA GLU A 16 13.90 -15.51 6.45
C GLU A 16 14.28 -14.82 5.14
N GLY A 17 14.56 -15.63 4.11
CA GLY A 17 15.20 -15.21 2.87
C GLY A 17 14.63 -13.93 2.26
N ILE A 18 15.54 -13.04 1.82
CA ILE A 18 15.26 -11.81 1.07
C ILE A 18 14.22 -12.02 -0.05
N TRP A 19 14.20 -13.21 -0.65
CA TRP A 19 13.24 -13.62 -1.67
C TRP A 19 11.78 -13.55 -1.21
N THR A 20 11.48 -13.95 0.01
CA THR A 20 10.12 -13.92 0.57
C THR A 20 9.65 -12.48 0.78
N LEU A 21 10.57 -11.61 1.23
CA LEU A 21 10.33 -10.18 1.41
C LEU A 21 10.05 -9.48 0.07
N VAL A 22 10.87 -9.76 -0.93
CA VAL A 22 10.71 -9.24 -2.30
C VAL A 22 9.39 -9.73 -2.90
N GLY A 23 9.05 -11.01 -2.71
CA GLY A 23 7.76 -11.57 -3.13
C GLY A 23 6.56 -10.81 -2.55
N MET A 24 6.58 -10.51 -1.26
CA MET A 24 5.51 -9.72 -0.61
C MET A 24 5.48 -8.27 -1.07
N ALA A 25 6.64 -7.66 -1.31
CA ALA A 25 6.73 -6.31 -1.86
C ALA A 25 6.11 -6.23 -3.26
N ILE A 26 6.32 -7.25 -4.11
CA ILE A 26 5.74 -7.35 -5.45
C ILE A 26 4.22 -7.60 -5.38
N VAL A 27 3.79 -8.57 -4.58
CA VAL A 27 2.35 -8.89 -4.45
C VAL A 27 1.56 -7.69 -3.90
N SER A 28 2.10 -7.01 -2.88
CA SER A 28 1.47 -5.80 -2.34
C SER A 28 1.44 -4.64 -3.34
N LEU A 29 2.46 -4.51 -4.20
CA LEU A 29 2.47 -3.54 -5.31
C LEU A 29 1.34 -3.84 -6.31
N ILE A 30 1.19 -5.11 -6.71
CA ILE A 30 0.14 -5.54 -7.65
C ILE A 30 -1.24 -5.24 -7.06
N CYS A 31 -1.48 -5.60 -5.80
CA CYS A 31 -2.74 -5.28 -5.10
C CYS A 31 -2.99 -3.77 -5.07
N CYS A 32 -1.97 -2.97 -4.75
CA CYS A 32 -2.08 -1.51 -4.70
C CYS A 32 -2.42 -0.91 -6.08
N ILE A 33 -1.79 -1.40 -7.15
CA ILE A 33 -2.09 -0.95 -8.52
C ILE A 33 -3.52 -1.35 -8.91
N PHE A 34 -3.93 -2.57 -8.60
CA PHE A 34 -5.26 -3.08 -8.94
C PHE A 34 -6.36 -2.32 -8.21
N GLN A 35 -6.22 -2.07 -6.91
CA GLN A 35 -7.21 -1.34 -6.10
C GLN A 35 -7.33 0.11 -6.54
N PHE A 36 -6.21 0.82 -6.71
CA PHE A 36 -6.27 2.18 -7.22
C PHE A 36 -6.74 2.25 -8.68
N GLY A 37 -6.39 1.26 -9.50
CA GLY A 37 -6.77 1.18 -10.91
C GLY A 37 -8.26 0.96 -11.11
N ILE A 38 -8.87 0.05 -10.34
CA ILE A 38 -10.32 -0.17 -10.33
C ILE A 38 -11.04 1.10 -9.85
N GLY A 39 -10.58 1.69 -8.74
CA GLY A 39 -11.18 2.94 -8.24
C GLY A 39 -11.10 4.07 -9.26
N GLN A 40 -9.97 4.21 -9.97
CA GLN A 40 -9.81 5.17 -11.05
C GLN A 40 -10.68 4.87 -12.26
N LEU A 41 -10.82 3.60 -12.65
CA LEU A 41 -11.65 3.20 -13.79
C LEU A 41 -13.13 3.49 -13.53
N ILE A 42 -13.60 3.18 -12.32
CA ILE A 42 -14.99 3.45 -11.92
C ILE A 42 -15.21 4.96 -11.82
N GLY A 43 -14.36 5.69 -11.11
CA GLY A 43 -14.53 7.14 -10.95
C GLY A 43 -14.37 7.93 -12.24
N LYS A 44 -13.61 7.43 -13.22
CA LYS A 44 -13.50 8.07 -14.55
C LYS A 44 -14.86 8.14 -15.25
N ARG A 45 -15.78 7.22 -14.97
CA ARG A 45 -17.15 7.25 -15.50
C ARG A 45 -18.00 8.38 -14.88
N TYR A 46 -17.59 8.92 -13.73
CA TYR A 46 -18.27 9.98 -12.98
C TYR A 46 -17.51 11.32 -12.98
N GLY A 47 -16.42 11.44 -13.75
CA GLY A 47 -15.57 12.65 -13.78
C GLY A 47 -14.56 12.77 -12.62
N SER A 48 -14.62 11.88 -11.61
CA SER A 48 -13.81 11.91 -10.38
C SER A 48 -12.90 10.69 -10.22
N GLY A 49 -12.19 10.31 -11.28
CA GLY A 49 -11.33 9.11 -11.29
C GLY A 49 -10.27 9.11 -10.18
N VAL A 50 -9.60 10.24 -9.95
CA VAL A 50 -8.54 10.35 -8.94
C VAL A 50 -9.08 10.16 -7.53
N GLU A 51 -10.20 10.82 -7.22
CA GLU A 51 -10.83 10.79 -5.90
C GLU A 51 -11.42 9.42 -5.59
N ALA A 52 -12.08 8.78 -6.56
CA ALA A 52 -12.58 7.40 -6.40
C ALA A 52 -11.43 6.39 -6.24
N GLY A 53 -10.32 6.60 -6.95
CA GLY A 53 -9.08 5.84 -6.76
C GLY A 53 -8.50 5.97 -5.36
N GLN A 54 -8.47 7.20 -4.82
CA GLN A 54 -8.02 7.46 -3.44
C GLN A 54 -8.98 6.87 -2.41
N ALA A 55 -10.30 7.00 -2.59
CA ALA A 55 -11.29 6.42 -1.70
C ALA A 55 -11.18 4.89 -1.63
N LEU A 56 -10.89 4.23 -2.76
CA LEU A 56 -10.73 2.77 -2.79
C LEU A 56 -9.33 2.31 -2.31
N GLY A 57 -8.30 3.09 -2.59
CA GLY A 57 -6.90 2.74 -2.37
C GLY A 57 -6.32 3.17 -1.01
N GLN A 58 -6.72 4.33 -0.48
CA GLN A 58 -6.33 4.83 0.85
C GLN A 58 -7.24 4.27 1.95
N LYS A 59 -7.22 2.94 2.10
CA LYS A 59 -7.86 2.29 3.24
C LYS A 59 -6.96 2.42 4.47
N ASN A 60 -7.56 2.32 5.66
CA ASN A 60 -6.80 2.22 6.91
C ASN A 60 -6.06 0.89 6.99
N THR A 61 -4.92 0.79 6.30
CA THR A 61 -4.06 -0.40 6.23
C THR A 61 -3.58 -0.84 7.62
N VAL A 62 -3.51 0.10 8.57
CA VAL A 62 -3.19 -0.15 9.98
C VAL A 62 -4.16 -1.16 10.63
N PHE A 63 -5.45 -1.08 10.30
CA PHE A 63 -6.44 -2.02 10.82
C PHE A 63 -6.20 -3.44 10.28
N GLY A 64 -5.88 -3.56 8.99
CA GLY A 64 -5.52 -4.85 8.37
C GLY A 64 -4.22 -5.43 8.91
N ILE A 65 -3.22 -4.59 9.18
CA ILE A 65 -1.96 -4.98 9.82
C ILE A 65 -2.20 -5.49 11.23
N TRP A 66 -3.06 -4.82 12.00
CA TRP A 66 -3.42 -5.23 13.36
C TRP A 66 -4.18 -6.54 13.38
N MET A 67 -5.19 -6.72 12.51
CA MET A 67 -5.91 -7.99 12.39
C MET A 67 -4.99 -9.15 11.95
N GLY A 68 -4.11 -8.91 10.98
CA GLY A 68 -3.16 -9.92 10.51
C GLY A 68 -2.12 -10.31 11.56
N TYR A 69 -1.72 -9.35 12.41
CA TYR A 69 -0.85 -9.61 13.56
C TYR A 69 -1.56 -10.43 14.64
N THR A 70 -2.80 -10.07 14.97
CA THR A 70 -3.57 -10.69 16.05
C THR A 70 -4.03 -12.11 15.74
N PHE A 71 -4.41 -12.40 14.48
CA PHE A 71 -5.05 -13.67 14.14
C PHE A 71 -4.22 -14.61 13.28
N TRP A 72 -3.18 -14.15 12.59
CA TRP A 72 -2.52 -14.94 11.55
C TRP A 72 -1.03 -15.18 11.79
N ASN A 73 -0.17 -14.28 11.36
CA ASN A 73 1.29 -14.40 11.43
C ASN A 73 1.91 -13.01 11.18
N PRO A 74 3.04 -12.67 11.82
CA PRO A 74 3.68 -11.36 11.70
C PRO A 74 4.09 -11.00 10.26
N VAL A 75 4.22 -12.01 9.39
CA VAL A 75 4.47 -11.89 7.96
C VAL A 75 3.39 -11.06 7.24
N VAL A 76 2.12 -11.21 7.66
CA VAL A 76 1.00 -10.43 7.07
C VAL A 76 1.13 -8.94 7.40
N SER A 77 1.67 -8.62 8.59
CA SER A 77 1.95 -7.24 8.99
C SER A 77 3.05 -6.60 8.14
N VAL A 78 4.04 -7.39 7.69
CA VAL A 78 5.09 -6.93 6.76
C VAL A 78 4.49 -6.62 5.39
N ALA A 79 3.61 -7.48 4.86
CA ALA A 79 2.92 -7.23 3.59
C ALA A 79 2.04 -5.97 3.64
N GLY A 80 1.30 -5.74 4.74
CA GLY A 80 0.55 -4.51 4.95
C GLY A 80 1.45 -3.27 5.11
N GLY A 81 2.66 -3.44 5.66
CA GLY A 81 3.70 -2.41 5.71
C GLY A 81 4.16 -1.99 4.33
N PHE A 82 4.51 -2.94 3.45
CA PHE A 82 4.89 -2.64 2.06
C PHE A 82 3.75 -2.00 1.25
N TYR A 83 2.52 -2.49 1.42
CA TYR A 83 1.34 -1.86 0.81
C TYR A 83 1.22 -0.38 1.21
N THR A 84 1.47 -0.08 2.49
CA THR A 84 1.43 1.29 3.01
C THR A 84 2.47 2.19 2.35
N ILE A 85 3.66 1.66 2.06
CA ILE A 85 4.71 2.41 1.35
C ILE A 85 4.25 2.71 -0.10
N TRP A 86 3.71 1.71 -0.79
CA TRP A 86 3.23 1.88 -2.16
C TRP A 86 2.06 2.85 -2.30
N HIS A 87 1.09 2.79 -1.39
CA HIS A 87 -0.01 3.75 -1.39
C HIS A 87 0.50 5.17 -1.19
N ASN A 88 1.53 5.36 -0.36
CA ASN A 88 2.03 6.69 0.00
C ASN A 88 2.77 7.30 -1.18
N ILE A 89 3.60 6.52 -1.87
CA ILE A 89 4.28 6.94 -3.10
C ILE A 89 3.25 7.34 -4.16
N ARG A 90 2.22 6.52 -4.36
CA ARG A 90 1.14 6.84 -5.30
C ARG A 90 0.39 8.12 -4.92
N ASN A 91 0.06 8.27 -3.64
CA ASN A 91 -0.66 9.43 -3.13
C ASN A 91 0.14 10.72 -3.32
N THR A 92 1.42 10.71 -2.95
CA THR A 92 2.32 11.85 -3.16
C THR A 92 2.47 12.19 -4.64
N ARG A 93 2.55 11.18 -5.54
CA ARG A 93 2.57 11.43 -7.00
C ARG A 93 1.27 12.00 -7.54
N GLN A 94 0.13 11.71 -6.92
CA GLN A 94 -1.16 12.30 -7.30
C GLN A 94 -1.27 13.74 -6.78
N LEU A 95 -0.90 13.97 -5.51
CA LEU A 95 -0.83 15.29 -4.89
C LEU A 95 0.11 16.23 -5.66
N TYR A 96 1.32 15.76 -5.99
CA TYR A 96 2.29 16.54 -6.77
C TYR A 96 1.73 16.97 -8.13
N ARG A 97 0.95 16.10 -8.79
CA ARG A 97 0.29 16.40 -10.07
C ARG A 97 -0.82 17.43 -9.92
N HIS A 98 -1.56 17.35 -8.82
CA HIS A 98 -2.62 18.30 -8.47
C HIS A 98 -2.03 19.68 -8.15
N GLU A 99 -0.94 19.73 -7.39
CA GLU A 99 -0.24 20.99 -7.06
C GLU A 99 0.46 21.63 -8.26
N HIS A 100 0.97 20.83 -9.21
CA HIS A 100 1.67 21.33 -10.41
C HIS A 100 0.74 21.45 -11.64
N GLY A 101 -0.58 21.59 -11.43
CA GLY A 101 -1.53 22.03 -12.47
C GLY A 101 -1.73 21.07 -13.65
N LYS A 102 -1.47 19.77 -13.47
CA LYS A 102 -1.83 18.72 -14.45
C LYS A 102 -3.10 18.00 -13.99
N GLN A 103 -4.21 18.73 -13.97
CA GLN A 103 -5.56 18.17 -13.97
C GLN A 103 -6.29 18.65 -15.23
#